data_AF-A0A812VFX1-F1
#
_entry.id   AF-A0A812VFX1-F1
#
_cell.length_a   1.000
_cell.length_b   1.000
_cell.length_c   1.000
_cell.angle_alpha   90.00
_cell.angle_beta   90.00
_cell.angle_gamma   90.00
#
_symmetry.space_group_name_H-M   'P 1'
#
loop_
_entity.id
_entity.type
_entity.pdbx_description
1 polymer ?
#
loop_
_entity_poly.entity_id
_entity_poly.type
_entity_poly.pdbx_seq_one_letter_code
_entity_poly.pdbx_strand_id
1 'polypeptide(L)'
;MPSTSGSWQGPAVEKGARMAKLAKASERLVSCSAADILKQDFDAVFGTALPGNDMHSLPQMKTWMASTFADRAHRAQAEAISDQQIAEFISRLEVQFQDSAPHAIGVSQAMTDLQESVRIHEKRARLQMLRNQLEQQELCNKKQADFNMVMSARMQAAKSKLDRDTCGLMAELCDDRGLLPTTRPAA
;
A
#
# COMPACT_ATOMS: atom_id res chain seq x y z
N MET A 1 -38.77 -51.58 -19.23
CA MET A 1 -37.98 -50.89 -18.18
C MET A 1 -38.05 -49.40 -18.46
N PRO A 2 -38.56 -48.56 -17.54
CA PRO A 2 -38.68 -47.13 -17.79
C PRO A 2 -37.37 -46.41 -17.49
N SER A 3 -36.85 -45.69 -18.46
CA SER A 3 -35.66 -44.83 -18.34
C SER A 3 -36.03 -43.54 -17.60
N THR A 4 -35.56 -43.38 -16.38
CA THR A 4 -35.64 -42.12 -15.63
C THR A 4 -34.48 -41.21 -16.07
N SER A 5 -34.64 -40.47 -17.16
CA SER A 5 -33.77 -39.31 -17.43
C SER A 5 -34.19 -38.16 -16.51
N GLY A 6 -33.74 -38.21 -15.26
CA GLY A 6 -33.86 -37.09 -14.34
C GLY A 6 -33.08 -35.90 -14.92
N SER A 7 -33.79 -34.88 -15.38
CA SER A 7 -33.19 -33.58 -15.61
C SER A 7 -32.72 -33.07 -14.25
N TRP A 8 -31.41 -33.05 -14.03
CA TRP A 8 -30.82 -32.35 -12.89
C TRP A 8 -30.88 -30.84 -13.16
N GLN A 9 -32.09 -30.29 -13.25
CA GLN A 9 -32.31 -28.86 -13.14
C GLN A 9 -32.16 -28.53 -11.66
N GLY A 10 -30.92 -28.22 -11.26
CA GLY A 10 -30.66 -27.65 -9.94
C GLY A 10 -31.53 -26.40 -9.73
N PRO A 11 -31.87 -26.07 -8.47
CA PRO A 11 -32.75 -24.96 -8.17
C PRO A 11 -32.23 -23.65 -8.77
N ALA A 12 -33.11 -22.89 -9.42
CA ALA A 12 -32.78 -21.61 -10.02
C ALA A 12 -32.12 -20.70 -8.99
N VAL A 13 -30.89 -20.26 -9.28
CA VAL A 13 -30.16 -19.32 -8.43
C VAL A 13 -30.72 -17.93 -8.68
N GLU A 14 -31.25 -17.30 -7.64
CA GLU A 14 -31.75 -15.91 -7.70
C GLU A 14 -30.64 -14.96 -8.14
N LYS A 15 -30.99 -13.97 -8.97
CA LYS A 15 -30.05 -12.96 -9.48
C LYS A 15 -29.36 -12.25 -8.30
N GLY A 16 -28.04 -12.21 -8.30
CA GLY A 16 -27.24 -11.60 -7.24
C GLY A 16 -26.99 -12.49 -6.01
N ALA A 17 -27.57 -13.69 -5.93
CA ALA A 17 -27.34 -14.60 -4.81
C ALA A 17 -25.85 -15.04 -4.71
N ARG A 18 -25.14 -15.13 -5.84
CA ARG A 18 -23.71 -15.46 -5.83
C ARG A 18 -22.86 -14.31 -5.27
N MET A 19 -23.16 -13.07 -5.65
CA MET A 19 -22.52 -11.89 -5.07
C MET A 19 -22.79 -11.75 -3.57
N ALA A 20 -24.04 -11.96 -3.14
CA ALA A 20 -24.40 -11.92 -1.72
C ALA A 20 -23.67 -13.00 -0.91
N LYS A 21 -23.54 -14.22 -1.46
CA LYS A 21 -22.77 -15.30 -0.84
C LYS A 21 -21.28 -14.96 -0.75
N LEU A 22 -20.70 -14.39 -1.80
CA LEU A 22 -19.31 -13.96 -1.79
C LEU A 22 -19.08 -12.88 -0.72
N ALA A 23 -19.91 -11.84 -0.69
CA ALA A 23 -19.83 -10.79 0.32
C ALA A 23 -19.92 -11.34 1.75
N LYS A 24 -20.88 -12.25 2.01
CA LYS A 24 -21.03 -12.89 3.32
C LYS A 24 -19.83 -13.76 3.70
N ALA A 25 -19.26 -14.50 2.75
CA ALA A 25 -18.08 -15.32 3.00
C ALA A 25 -16.84 -14.45 3.29
N SER A 26 -16.66 -13.38 2.52
CA SER A 26 -15.59 -12.40 2.72
C SER A 26 -15.68 -11.72 4.08
N GLU A 27 -16.88 -11.30 4.49
CA GLU A 27 -17.15 -10.70 5.80
C GLU A 27 -16.82 -11.67 6.94
N ARG A 28 -17.26 -12.93 6.78
CA ARG A 28 -16.97 -13.97 7.77
C ARG A 28 -15.46 -14.22 7.91
N LEU A 29 -14.71 -14.18 6.82
CA LEU A 29 -13.26 -14.37 6.85
C LEU A 29 -12.57 -13.25 7.65
N VAL A 30 -12.97 -12.00 7.43
CA VAL A 30 -12.41 -10.83 8.15
C VAL A 30 -12.76 -10.89 9.62
N SER A 31 -14.04 -11.06 9.94
CA SER A 31 -14.52 -11.10 11.33
C SER A 31 -13.92 -12.27 12.12
N CYS A 32 -13.79 -13.47 11.54
CA CYS A 32 -13.11 -14.59 12.19
C CYS A 32 -11.63 -14.29 12.44
N SER A 33 -10.93 -13.72 11.46
CA SER A 33 -9.50 -13.39 11.61
C SER A 33 -9.26 -12.30 12.68
N ALA A 34 -10.12 -11.28 12.73
CA ALA A 34 -10.09 -10.26 13.77
C ALA A 34 -10.37 -10.86 15.16
N ALA A 35 -11.34 -11.79 15.25
CA ALA A 35 -11.62 -12.50 16.49
C ALA A 35 -10.43 -13.37 16.94
N ASP A 36 -9.69 -13.98 16.00
CA ASP A 36 -8.52 -14.79 16.33
C ASP A 36 -7.36 -13.92 16.84
N ILE A 37 -7.15 -12.72 16.29
CA ILE A 37 -6.26 -11.71 16.89
C ILE A 37 -6.68 -11.43 18.34
N LEU A 38 -7.97 -11.21 18.57
CA LEU A 38 -8.52 -10.94 19.90
C LEU A 38 -8.41 -12.13 20.87
N LYS A 39 -8.15 -13.35 20.39
CA LYS A 39 -7.91 -14.53 21.23
C LYS A 39 -6.43 -14.78 21.53
N GLN A 40 -5.50 -14.16 20.81
CA GLN A 40 -4.07 -14.36 21.04
C GLN A 40 -3.66 -13.92 22.44
N ASP A 41 -2.82 -14.70 23.11
CA ASP A 41 -2.32 -14.35 24.45
C ASP A 41 -1.16 -13.36 24.33
N PHE A 42 -1.50 -12.07 24.34
CA PHE A 42 -0.51 -10.99 24.23
C PHE A 42 0.37 -10.90 25.48
N ASP A 43 -0.14 -11.31 26.63
CA ASP A 43 0.64 -11.30 27.87
C ASP A 43 1.72 -12.38 27.82
N ALA A 44 1.42 -13.56 27.29
CA ALA A 44 2.42 -14.60 27.05
C ALA A 44 3.45 -14.19 25.99
N VAL A 45 3.03 -13.49 24.93
CA VAL A 45 3.92 -13.10 23.82
C VAL A 45 4.82 -11.91 24.19
N PHE A 46 4.31 -10.93 24.93
CA PHE A 46 5.01 -9.66 25.20
C PHE A 46 5.41 -9.46 26.66
N GLY A 47 5.02 -10.34 27.57
CA GLY A 47 5.26 -10.18 29.01
C GLY A 47 6.72 -10.12 29.44
N THR A 48 7.64 -10.68 28.65
CA THR A 48 9.09 -10.56 28.90
C THR A 48 9.72 -9.33 28.24
N ALA A 49 9.02 -8.68 27.31
CA ALA A 49 9.55 -7.59 26.50
C ALA A 49 9.10 -6.21 26.99
N LEU A 50 7.96 -6.12 27.67
CA LEU A 50 7.40 -4.85 28.14
C LEU A 50 7.58 -4.68 29.66
N PRO A 51 8.01 -3.49 30.14
CA PRO A 51 8.02 -3.19 31.56
C PRO A 51 6.58 -3.08 32.10
N GLY A 52 6.39 -3.38 33.39
CA GLY A 52 5.06 -3.62 33.98
C GLY A 52 4.01 -2.51 33.79
N ASN A 53 4.42 -1.24 33.69
CA ASN A 53 3.49 -0.13 33.41
C ASN A 53 2.92 -0.16 31.98
N ASP A 54 3.68 -0.68 31.01
CA ASP A 54 3.24 -0.74 29.61
C ASP A 54 2.33 -1.94 29.34
N MET A 55 2.35 -2.95 30.20
CA MET A 55 1.46 -4.13 30.07
C MET A 55 -0.02 -3.75 30.17
N HIS A 56 -0.39 -2.70 30.90
CA HIS A 56 -1.76 -2.21 30.97
C HIS A 56 -2.31 -1.71 29.63
N SER A 57 -1.43 -1.36 28.68
CA SER A 57 -1.81 -0.93 27.33
C SER A 57 -2.08 -2.08 26.36
N LEU A 58 -1.68 -3.32 26.71
CA LEU A 58 -1.78 -4.48 25.82
C LEU A 58 -3.20 -4.78 25.34
N PRO A 59 -4.24 -4.77 26.20
CA PRO A 59 -5.62 -4.98 25.75
C PRO A 59 -6.09 -3.92 24.73
N GLN A 60 -5.70 -2.67 24.95
CA GLN A 60 -6.02 -1.56 24.05
C GLN A 60 -5.29 -1.72 22.71
N MET A 61 -4.01 -2.07 22.74
CA MET A 61 -3.20 -2.30 21.54
C MET A 61 -3.73 -3.50 20.73
N LYS A 62 -4.14 -4.58 21.41
CA LYS A 62 -4.75 -5.75 20.78
C LYS A 62 -6.06 -5.42 20.08
N THR A 63 -6.92 -4.64 20.75
CA THR A 63 -8.18 -4.14 20.17
C THR A 63 -7.92 -3.25 18.96
N TRP A 64 -6.96 -2.33 19.08
CA TRP A 64 -6.55 -1.45 17.99
C TRP A 64 -6.01 -2.24 16.79
N MET A 65 -5.21 -3.29 17.04
CA MET A 65 -4.67 -4.15 15.98
C MET A 65 -5.78 -4.93 15.26
N ALA A 66 -6.73 -5.52 16.00
CA ALA A 66 -7.87 -6.23 15.41
C ALA A 66 -8.75 -5.31 14.57
N SER A 67 -9.05 -4.10 15.07
CA SER A 67 -9.82 -3.08 14.35
C SER A 67 -9.10 -2.63 13.08
N THR A 68 -7.83 -2.26 13.20
CA THR A 68 -7.01 -1.80 12.05
C THR A 68 -6.86 -2.90 11.00
N PHE A 69 -6.73 -4.16 11.42
CA PHE A 69 -6.71 -5.31 10.52
C PHE A 69 -8.03 -5.40 9.74
N ALA A 70 -9.18 -5.34 10.43
CA ALA A 70 -10.49 -5.44 9.78
C ALA A 70 -10.69 -4.31 8.76
N ASP A 71 -10.39 -3.06 9.13
CA ASP A 71 -10.51 -1.89 8.25
C ASP A 71 -9.64 -2.01 6.99
N ARG A 72 -8.41 -2.51 7.14
CA ARG A 72 -7.51 -2.72 5.99
C ARG A 72 -7.97 -3.89 5.13
N ALA A 73 -8.44 -4.97 5.74
CA ALA A 73 -8.94 -6.14 5.02
C ALA A 73 -10.19 -5.81 4.21
N HIS A 74 -11.15 -5.06 4.75
CA HIS A 74 -12.34 -4.63 4.01
C HIS A 74 -11.99 -3.74 2.82
N ARG A 75 -11.06 -2.78 3.00
CA ARG A 75 -10.59 -1.95 1.89
C ARG A 75 -9.91 -2.78 0.80
N ALA A 76 -8.99 -3.67 1.17
CA ALA A 76 -8.32 -4.55 0.21
C ALA A 76 -9.31 -5.48 -0.51
N GLN A 77 -10.34 -5.98 0.18
CA GLN A 77 -11.41 -6.78 -0.44
C GLN A 77 -12.23 -5.95 -1.43
N ALA A 78 -12.61 -4.72 -1.09
CA ALA A 78 -13.37 -3.83 -1.96
C ALA A 78 -12.55 -3.45 -3.22
N GLU A 79 -11.27 -3.13 -3.04
CA GLU A 79 -10.32 -2.88 -4.12
C GLU A 79 -10.19 -4.10 -5.02
N ALA A 80 -9.98 -5.30 -4.46
CA ALA A 80 -9.88 -6.53 -5.25
C ALA A 80 -11.16 -6.85 -6.03
N ILE A 81 -12.34 -6.64 -5.43
CA ILE A 81 -13.64 -6.83 -6.11
C ILE A 81 -13.77 -5.87 -7.31
N SER A 82 -13.35 -4.61 -7.13
CA SER A 82 -13.40 -3.58 -8.16
C SER A 82 -12.37 -3.83 -9.28
N ASP A 83 -11.10 -4.04 -8.92
CA ASP A 83 -9.98 -4.24 -9.85
C ASP A 83 -10.18 -5.49 -10.72
N GLN A 84 -10.80 -6.53 -10.16
CA GLN A 84 -11.08 -7.77 -10.87
C GLN A 84 -12.47 -7.79 -11.52
N GLN A 85 -13.26 -6.72 -11.40
CA GLN A 85 -14.64 -6.64 -11.91
C GLN A 85 -15.47 -7.87 -11.53
N ILE A 86 -15.32 -8.36 -10.30
CA ILE A 86 -15.93 -9.63 -9.85
C ILE A 86 -17.46 -9.60 -10.03
N ALA A 87 -18.08 -8.43 -9.80
CA ALA A 87 -19.51 -8.24 -10.02
C ALA A 87 -19.93 -8.45 -11.48
N GLU A 88 -19.15 -7.98 -12.44
CA GLU A 88 -19.43 -8.18 -13.87
C GLU A 88 -19.25 -9.65 -14.26
N PHE A 89 -18.18 -10.29 -13.77
CA PHE A 89 -17.92 -11.70 -14.04
C PHE A 89 -19.04 -12.60 -13.50
N ILE A 90 -19.46 -12.38 -12.24
CA ILE A 90 -20.55 -13.14 -11.63
C ILE A 90 -21.87 -12.88 -12.37
N SER A 91 -22.13 -11.65 -12.80
CA SER A 91 -23.33 -11.32 -13.59
C SER A 91 -23.36 -12.06 -14.93
N ARG A 92 -22.22 -12.14 -15.64
CA ARG A 92 -22.13 -12.91 -16.90
C ARG A 92 -22.38 -14.40 -16.69
N LEU A 93 -21.84 -14.97 -15.61
CA LEU A 93 -22.09 -16.35 -15.24
C LEU A 93 -23.57 -16.60 -14.95
N GLU A 94 -24.23 -15.72 -14.19
CA GLU A 94 -25.65 -15.88 -13.86
C GLU A 94 -26.55 -15.92 -15.12
N VAL A 95 -26.23 -15.11 -16.15
CA VAL A 95 -26.92 -15.15 -17.45
C VAL A 95 -26.69 -16.48 -18.18
N GLN A 96 -25.44 -16.95 -18.26
CA GLN A 96 -25.11 -18.21 -18.95
C GLN A 96 -25.79 -19.45 -18.33
N PHE A 97 -26.04 -19.44 -17.01
CA PHE A 97 -26.72 -20.55 -16.33
C PHE A 97 -28.25 -20.48 -16.44
N GLN A 98 -28.83 -19.30 -16.70
CA GLN A 98 -30.28 -19.16 -16.95
C GLN A 98 -30.67 -19.57 -18.38
N ASP A 99 -29.80 -19.31 -19.38
CA ASP A 99 -30.03 -19.66 -20.79
C ASP A 99 -29.61 -21.10 -21.13
N SER A 100 -30.14 -22.09 -20.39
CA SER A 100 -29.92 -23.51 -20.68
C SER A 100 -30.71 -23.99 -21.92
N ALA A 101 -30.37 -23.46 -23.10
CA ALA A 101 -30.62 -24.11 -24.38
C ALA A 101 -29.31 -24.76 -24.88
N PRO A 102 -29.33 -25.96 -25.47
CA PRO A 102 -28.12 -26.67 -25.86
C PRO A 102 -27.55 -26.06 -27.15
N HIS A 103 -26.79 -24.97 -27.03
CA HIS A 103 -26.07 -24.41 -28.16
C HIS A 103 -24.64 -24.95 -28.21
N ALA A 104 -24.47 -25.95 -29.08
CA ALA A 104 -23.20 -26.49 -29.57
C ALA A 104 -22.32 -25.45 -30.33
N ILE A 105 -22.61 -24.15 -30.19
CA ILE A 105 -21.86 -23.01 -30.73
C ILE A 105 -20.81 -22.51 -29.70
N GLY A 106 -20.93 -22.93 -28.43
CA GLY A 106 -20.27 -22.29 -27.28
C GLY A 106 -18.75 -22.45 -27.14
N VAL A 107 -18.09 -23.39 -27.81
CA VAL A 107 -16.64 -23.62 -27.59
C VAL A 107 -15.80 -22.54 -28.25
N SER A 108 -16.13 -22.10 -29.47
CA SER A 108 -15.35 -21.09 -30.18
C SER A 108 -15.50 -19.72 -29.53
N GLN A 109 -16.70 -19.33 -29.12
CA GLN A 109 -16.95 -18.04 -28.46
C GLN A 109 -16.31 -18.00 -27.06
N ALA A 110 -16.42 -19.08 -26.28
CA ALA A 110 -15.80 -19.18 -24.97
C ALA A 110 -14.27 -19.16 -25.03
N MET A 111 -13.66 -19.72 -26.08
CA MET A 111 -12.22 -19.64 -26.29
C MET A 111 -11.78 -18.21 -26.63
N THR A 112 -12.54 -17.47 -27.42
CA THR A 112 -12.26 -16.05 -27.71
C THR A 112 -12.40 -15.18 -26.45
N ASP A 113 -13.46 -15.39 -25.66
CA ASP A 113 -13.68 -14.68 -24.39
C ASP A 113 -12.60 -15.01 -23.36
N LEU A 114 -12.14 -16.26 -23.30
CA LEU A 114 -11.02 -16.68 -22.46
C LEU A 114 -9.71 -16.02 -22.91
N GLN A 115 -9.47 -15.93 -24.22
CA GLN A 115 -8.26 -15.32 -24.76
C GLN A 115 -8.22 -13.81 -24.49
N GLU A 116 -9.36 -13.12 -24.60
CA GLU A 116 -9.48 -11.71 -24.22
C GLU A 116 -9.33 -11.52 -22.70
N SER A 117 -9.93 -12.41 -21.90
CA SER A 117 -9.76 -12.43 -20.43
C SER A 117 -8.28 -12.54 -20.02
N VAL A 118 -7.53 -13.48 -20.61
CA VAL A 118 -6.09 -13.64 -20.37
C VAL A 118 -5.34 -12.38 -20.76
N ARG A 119 -5.66 -11.79 -21.91
CA ARG A 119 -5.03 -10.56 -22.39
C ARG A 119 -5.30 -9.36 -21.48
N ILE A 120 -6.52 -9.23 -20.95
CA ILE A 120 -6.88 -8.19 -19.98
C ILE A 120 -6.11 -8.42 -18.67
N HIS A 121 -6.04 -9.67 -18.21
CA HIS A 121 -5.32 -10.01 -16.99
C HIS A 121 -3.81 -9.70 -17.10
N GLU A 122 -3.17 -10.01 -18.23
CA GLU A 122 -1.77 -9.65 -18.49
C GLU A 122 -1.57 -8.13 -18.48
N LYS A 123 -2.46 -7.37 -19.11
CA LYS A 123 -2.40 -5.90 -19.09
C LYS A 123 -2.56 -5.35 -17.67
N ARG A 124 -3.46 -5.91 -16.86
CA ARG A 124 -3.65 -5.52 -15.45
C ARG A 124 -2.42 -5.83 -14.61
N ALA A 125 -1.87 -7.04 -14.72
CA ALA A 125 -0.66 -7.42 -14.02
C ALA A 125 0.51 -6.49 -14.38
N ARG A 126 0.65 -6.13 -15.66
CA ARG A 126 1.66 -5.17 -16.12
C ARG A 126 1.42 -3.76 -15.57
N LEU A 127 0.18 -3.29 -15.53
CA LEU A 127 -0.18 -1.99 -14.94
C LEU A 127 0.13 -1.96 -13.44
N GLN A 128 -0.20 -3.03 -12.71
CA GLN A 128 0.09 -3.13 -11.28
C GLN A 128 1.61 -3.13 -11.02
N MET A 129 2.38 -3.87 -11.83
CA MET A 129 3.84 -3.84 -11.76
C MET A 129 4.40 -2.43 -11.98
N LEU A 130 3.90 -1.70 -12.99
CA LEU A 130 4.32 -0.33 -13.27
C LEU A 130 3.97 0.64 -12.13
N ARG A 131 2.79 0.49 -11.52
CA ARG A 131 2.40 1.28 -10.34
C ARG A 131 3.35 1.05 -9.17
N ASN A 132 3.69 -0.21 -8.88
CA ASN A 132 4.63 -0.55 -7.81
C ASN A 132 6.04 0.02 -8.08
N GLN A 133 6.50 -0.01 -9.34
CA GLN A 133 7.78 0.58 -9.73
C GLN A 133 7.79 2.10 -9.54
N LEU A 134 6.69 2.77 -9.89
CA LEU A 134 6.53 4.21 -9.76
C LEU A 134 6.55 4.62 -8.28
N GLU A 135 5.79 3.92 -7.43
CA GLU A 135 5.79 4.17 -5.98
C GLU A 135 7.18 3.97 -5.35
N GLN A 136 7.91 2.92 -5.75
CA GLN A 136 9.28 2.71 -5.31
C GLN A 136 10.21 3.84 -5.77
N GLN A 137 10.05 4.30 -7.00
CA GLN A 137 10.86 5.40 -7.54
C GLN A 137 10.57 6.72 -6.80
N GLU A 138 9.31 7.00 -6.47
CA GLU A 138 8.93 8.17 -5.68
C GLU A 138 9.54 8.13 -4.27
N LEU A 139 9.51 6.97 -3.61
CA LEU A 139 10.16 6.76 -2.31
C LEU A 139 11.67 6.98 -2.38
N CYS A 140 12.33 6.45 -3.40
CA CYS A 140 13.76 6.66 -3.62
C CYS A 140 14.09 8.13 -3.91
N ASN A 141 13.33 8.78 -4.78
CA ASN A 141 13.49 10.21 -5.10
C ASN A 141 13.32 11.08 -3.86
N LYS A 142 12.33 10.79 -3.01
CA LYS A 142 12.12 11.51 -1.76
C LYS A 142 13.32 11.39 -0.82
N LYS A 143 13.82 10.17 -0.59
CA LYS A 143 15.03 9.95 0.24
C LYS A 143 16.24 10.68 -0.32
N GLN A 144 16.41 10.70 -1.64
CA GLN A 144 17.50 11.41 -2.29
C GLN A 144 17.35 12.93 -2.16
N ALA A 145 16.14 13.47 -2.28
CA ALA A 145 15.87 14.88 -2.06
C ALA A 145 16.20 15.31 -0.63
N ASP A 146 15.81 14.51 0.37
CA ASP A 146 16.13 14.74 1.78
C ASP A 146 17.66 14.74 2.02
N PHE A 147 18.37 13.76 1.44
CA PHE A 147 19.82 13.67 1.53
C PHE A 147 20.51 14.88 0.87
N ASN A 148 20.07 15.26 -0.32
CA ASN A 148 20.60 16.41 -1.06
C ASN A 148 20.38 17.72 -0.30
N MET A 149 19.23 17.87 0.36
CA MET A 149 18.92 19.03 1.20
C MET A 149 19.92 19.14 2.36
N VAL A 150 20.14 18.04 3.10
CA VAL A 150 21.11 18.01 4.20
C VAL A 150 22.53 18.33 3.71
N MET A 151 22.92 17.77 2.58
CA MET A 151 24.27 17.99 2.04
C MET A 151 24.46 19.44 1.56
N SER A 152 23.45 20.02 0.92
CA SER A 152 23.48 21.42 0.50
C SER A 152 23.59 22.38 1.69
N ALA A 153 22.86 22.10 2.77
CA ALA A 153 22.96 22.88 4.01
C ALA A 153 24.37 22.80 4.63
N ARG A 154 24.99 21.61 4.65
CA ARG A 154 26.38 21.44 5.11
C ARG A 154 27.38 22.21 4.25
N MET A 155 27.22 22.14 2.93
CA MET A 155 28.09 22.85 1.99
C MET A 155 27.97 24.38 2.18
N GLN A 156 26.75 24.89 2.35
CA GLN A 156 26.53 26.31 2.60
C GLN A 156 27.13 26.75 3.94
N ALA A 157 26.99 25.96 5.01
CA ALA A 157 27.61 26.24 6.30
C ALA A 157 29.15 26.26 6.23
N ALA A 158 29.74 25.30 5.51
CA ALA A 158 31.19 25.26 5.29
C ALA A 158 31.68 26.47 4.50
N LYS A 159 30.94 26.86 3.45
CA LYS A 159 31.22 28.08 2.68
C LYS A 159 31.17 29.33 3.57
N SER A 160 30.10 29.52 4.33
CA SER A 160 29.96 30.68 5.21
C SER A 160 31.05 30.72 6.30
N LYS A 161 31.51 29.57 6.78
CA LYS A 161 32.65 29.49 7.70
C LYS A 161 33.93 29.94 7.00
N LEU A 162 34.22 29.41 5.81
CA LEU A 162 35.41 29.78 5.04
C LEU A 162 35.42 31.28 4.72
N ASP A 163 34.27 31.84 4.30
CA ASP A 163 34.13 33.27 4.02
C ASP A 163 34.43 34.11 5.27
N ARG A 164 33.93 33.69 6.44
CA ARG A 164 34.19 34.36 7.72
C ARG A 164 35.66 34.29 8.12
N ASP A 165 36.26 33.11 8.05
CA ASP A 165 37.67 32.88 8.40
C ASP A 165 38.58 33.70 7.45
N THR A 166 38.25 33.74 6.17
CA THR A 166 38.97 34.53 5.15
C THR A 166 38.84 36.03 5.42
N CYS A 167 37.63 36.53 5.69
CA CYS A 167 37.42 37.94 6.04
C CYS A 167 38.16 38.34 7.33
N GLY A 168 38.19 37.46 8.34
CA GLY A 168 38.94 37.68 9.58
C GLY A 168 40.44 37.85 9.32
N LEU A 169 41.05 36.93 8.57
CA LEU A 169 42.47 37.01 8.20
C LEU A 169 42.78 38.28 7.38
N MET A 170 41.89 38.64 6.45
CA MET A 170 42.06 39.86 5.65
C MET A 170 41.92 41.14 6.48
N ALA A 171 41.09 41.14 7.53
CA ALA A 171 40.94 42.27 8.43
C ALA A 171 42.21 42.50 9.26
N GLU A 172 42.80 41.44 9.83
CA GLU A 172 44.06 41.51 10.58
C GLU A 172 45.20 42.14 9.75
N LEU A 173 45.30 41.76 8.47
CA LEU A 173 46.30 42.33 7.55
C LEU A 173 46.03 43.80 7.18
N CYS A 174 44.77 44.25 7.23
CA CYS A 174 44.40 45.64 6.99
C CYS A 174 44.68 46.52 8.22
N ASP A 175 44.43 46.00 9.41
CA ASP A 175 44.62 46.72 10.68
C ASP A 175 46.12 46.88 11.04
N ASP A 176 46.97 45.89 10.71
CA ASP A 176 48.42 45.99 10.92
C ASP A 176 49.12 47.05 10.03
N ARG A 177 48.46 47.54 8.98
CA ARG A 177 48.94 48.70 8.20
C ARG A 177 48.60 50.06 8.82
N GLY A 178 47.85 50.10 9.92
CA GLY A 178 47.50 51.32 10.65
C GLY A 178 48.55 51.83 11.63
N LEU A 179 49.60 51.04 11.93
CA LEU A 179 50.69 51.40 12.85
C LEU A 179 51.95 51.88 12.10
N LEU A 180 51.81 52.82 11.16
CA LEU A 180 52.92 53.73 10.89
C LEU A 180 52.92 54.79 12.00
N PRO A 181 54.00 54.95 12.78
CA PRO A 181 54.07 55.98 13.80
C PRO A 181 53.98 57.34 13.11
N THR A 182 52.87 58.02 13.31
CA THR A 182 52.80 59.47 13.10
C THR A 182 53.66 60.11 14.17
N THR A 183 54.96 60.22 13.91
CA THR A 183 55.82 61.15 14.62
C THR A 183 55.26 62.55 14.38
N ARG A 184 54.52 63.04 15.37
CA ARG A 184 54.11 64.43 15.52
C ARG A 184 55.27 65.24 16.12
N PRO A 185 55.11 66.57 16.21
CA PRO A 185 55.79 67.60 15.44
C PRO A 185 57.07 68.15 16.13
N ALA A 186 57.87 68.96 15.44
CA ALA A 186 58.84 69.83 16.10
C ALA A 186 58.85 71.21 15.44
N ALA A 187 58.53 72.21 16.28
CA ALA A 187 58.83 73.65 16.26
C ALA A 187 58.59 74.45 14.96
#